data_AF-A0AAJ3Z2G2-F1
#
_entry.id   AF-A0AAJ3Z2G2-F1
#
_cell.length_a   1.000
_cell.length_b   1.000
_cell.length_c   1.000
_cell.angle_alpha   90.00
_cell.angle_beta   90.00
_cell.angle_gamma   90.00
#
_symmetry.space_group_name_H-M   'P 1'
#
loop_
_entity.id
_entity.type
_entity.pdbx_description
1 polymer ?
#
loop_
_entity_poly.entity_id
_entity_poly.type
_entity_poly.pdbx_seq_one_letter_code
_entity_poly.pdbx_strand_id
1 'polypeptide(L)'
;MTTQKLTLSHIKEDNKKYNEKQRIELNDQFHTYIYPNFDPTRVNKMIKTLIKDYVEIQSEKGVKTDLGAGDLAYLYTVIEFSDICDMPKTLTSKVKMLEEVAKSEHIRTIHDSFPEESLKKVEDAANGFVDFISRAADKNADKINEDILKKVEELTQEDR
;
A
#
# COMPACT_ATOMS: atom_id res chain seq x y z
N MET A 1 -11.15 -3.72 -36.75
CA MET A 1 -10.66 -2.59 -35.93
C MET A 1 -9.19 -2.38 -36.24
N THR A 2 -8.77 -1.15 -36.51
CA THR A 2 -7.36 -0.79 -36.70
C THR A 2 -6.77 -0.34 -35.36
N THR A 3 -5.73 -1.02 -34.90
CA THR A 3 -5.00 -0.65 -33.69
C THR A 3 -4.00 0.46 -33.98
N GLN A 4 -3.78 1.36 -33.03
CA GLN A 4 -2.74 2.40 -33.12
C GLN A 4 -1.52 2.03 -32.27
N LYS A 5 -0.33 2.48 -32.69
CA LYS A 5 0.91 2.29 -31.92
C LYS A 5 0.83 3.08 -30.60
N LEU A 6 1.13 2.43 -29.48
CA LEU A 6 1.26 3.11 -28.18
C LEU A 6 2.44 4.10 -28.22
N THR A 7 2.22 5.32 -27.72
CA THR A 7 3.23 6.38 -27.64
C THR A 7 3.32 6.91 -26.22
N LEU A 8 4.41 7.63 -25.91
CA LEU A 8 4.53 8.29 -24.61
C LEU A 8 3.40 9.29 -24.35
N SER A 9 2.91 9.98 -25.40
CA SER A 9 1.76 10.88 -25.28
C SER A 9 0.49 10.14 -24.87
N HIS A 10 0.24 8.96 -25.44
CA HIS A 10 -0.87 8.09 -25.03
C HIS A 10 -0.74 7.69 -23.55
N ILE A 11 0.45 7.25 -23.12
CA ILE A 11 0.70 6.87 -21.72
C ILE A 11 0.48 8.04 -20.76
N LYS A 12 0.97 9.25 -21.10
CA LYS A 12 0.79 10.44 -20.27
C LYS A 12 -0.68 10.83 -20.13
N GLU A 13 -1.44 10.71 -21.22
CA GLU A 13 -2.88 10.98 -21.20
C GLU A 13 -3.60 9.94 -20.33
N ASP A 14 -3.34 8.65 -20.55
CA ASP A 14 -3.93 7.56 -19.78
C ASP A 14 -3.59 7.65 -18.29
N ASN A 15 -2.39 8.10 -17.92
CA ASN A 15 -1.95 8.22 -16.54
C ASN A 15 -2.66 9.35 -15.77
N LYS A 16 -3.36 10.28 -16.43
CA LYS A 16 -4.12 11.33 -15.74
C LYS A 16 -5.19 10.74 -14.81
N LYS A 17 -5.77 9.60 -15.18
CA LYS A 17 -6.79 8.89 -14.41
C LYS A 17 -6.37 8.57 -12.97
N TYR A 18 -5.06 8.44 -12.71
CA TYR A 18 -4.53 8.16 -11.37
C TYR A 18 -4.66 9.34 -10.40
N ASN A 19 -4.85 10.56 -10.92
CA ASN A 19 -5.07 11.75 -10.10
C ASN A 19 -6.56 12.09 -9.94
N GLU A 20 -7.45 11.35 -10.59
CA GLU A 20 -8.89 11.56 -10.48
C GLU A 20 -9.37 11.15 -9.09
N LYS A 21 -10.09 12.05 -8.44
CA LYS A 21 -10.73 11.81 -7.15
C LYS A 21 -12.21 11.54 -7.36
N GLN A 22 -12.73 10.56 -6.64
CA GLN A 22 -14.16 10.28 -6.55
C GLN A 22 -14.64 10.58 -5.13
N ARG A 23 -15.66 11.44 -5.00
CA ARG A 23 -16.32 11.69 -3.73
C ARG A 23 -17.16 10.46 -3.33
N ILE A 24 -17.07 10.07 -2.08
CA ILE A 24 -17.94 9.05 -1.48
C ILE A 24 -18.57 9.60 -0.21
N GLU A 25 -19.85 9.32 -0.01
CA GLU A 25 -20.56 9.64 1.22
C GLU A 25 -20.34 8.51 2.23
N LEU A 26 -19.94 8.85 3.45
CA LEU A 26 -19.70 7.88 4.53
C LEU A 26 -20.96 7.70 5.38
N ASN A 27 -21.66 8.80 5.62
CA ASN A 27 -22.96 8.88 6.28
C ASN A 27 -23.57 10.28 6.01
N ASP A 28 -24.65 10.64 6.72
CA ASP A 28 -25.32 11.94 6.57
C ASP A 28 -24.47 13.17 6.98
N GLN A 29 -23.30 12.96 7.59
CA GLN A 29 -22.45 14.02 8.13
C GLN A 29 -21.08 14.13 7.45
N PHE A 30 -20.53 13.01 6.99
CA PHE A 30 -19.15 12.91 6.52
C PHE A 30 -19.08 12.36 5.11
N HIS A 31 -18.15 12.93 4.34
CA HIS A 31 -17.72 12.44 3.05
C HIS A 31 -16.19 12.41 3.03
N THR A 32 -15.64 11.66 2.08
CA THR A 32 -14.22 11.73 1.73
C THR A 32 -14.06 11.58 0.22
N TYR A 33 -12.81 11.66 -0.24
CA TYR A 33 -12.43 11.35 -1.60
C TYR A 33 -11.59 10.08 -1.63
N ILE A 34 -11.82 9.27 -2.66
CA ILE A 34 -10.97 8.14 -2.99
C ILE A 34 -10.31 8.35 -4.34
N TYR A 35 -9.20 7.67 -4.58
CA TYR A 35 -8.56 7.53 -5.88
C TYR A 35 -8.96 6.17 -6.47
N PRO A 36 -10.00 6.09 -7.33
CA PRO A 36 -10.53 4.79 -7.79
C PRO A 36 -9.57 4.06 -8.72
N ASN A 37 -8.68 4.78 -9.42
CA ASN A 37 -7.67 4.20 -10.30
C ASN A 37 -6.32 4.14 -9.58
N PHE A 38 -5.88 2.94 -9.21
CA PHE A 38 -4.60 2.82 -8.50
C PHE A 38 -3.42 2.93 -9.47
N ASP A 39 -2.56 3.92 -9.20
CA ASP A 39 -1.27 4.10 -9.86
C ASP A 39 -0.34 2.93 -9.48
N PRO A 40 0.15 2.14 -10.46
CA PRO A 40 1.05 1.02 -10.20
C PRO A 40 2.30 1.40 -9.41
N THR A 41 2.86 2.59 -9.64
CA THR A 41 4.05 3.07 -8.94
C THR A 41 3.74 3.37 -7.47
N ARG A 42 2.58 3.95 -7.21
CA ARG A 42 2.07 4.25 -5.87
C ARG A 42 1.76 2.97 -5.09
N VAL A 43 1.12 1.99 -5.73
CA VAL A 43 0.87 0.66 -5.14
C VAL A 43 2.19 0.01 -4.71
N ASN A 44 3.18 -0.04 -5.61
CA ASN A 44 4.47 -0.66 -5.31
C ASN A 44 5.18 0.04 -4.13
N LYS A 45 5.15 1.37 -4.09
CA LYS A 45 5.73 2.16 -2.98
C LYS A 45 5.02 1.89 -1.66
N MET A 46 3.69 1.83 -1.68
CA MET A 46 2.86 1.50 -0.51
C MET A 46 3.22 0.11 0.03
N ILE A 47 3.27 -0.91 -0.84
CA ILE A 47 3.64 -2.27 -0.45
C ILE A 47 5.05 -2.30 0.16
N LYS A 48 6.07 -1.74 -0.51
CA LYS A 48 7.44 -1.64 0.04
C LYS A 48 7.46 -1.02 1.43
N THR A 49 6.70 0.05 1.63
CA THR A 49 6.60 0.75 2.92
C THR A 49 5.96 -0.12 3.98
N LEU A 50 4.85 -0.78 3.65
CA LEU A 50 4.17 -1.71 4.55
C LEU A 50 5.10 -2.83 5.01
N ILE A 51 5.88 -3.41 4.10
CA ILE A 51 6.79 -4.50 4.44
C ILE A 51 7.87 -4.00 5.39
N LYS A 52 8.49 -2.87 5.05
CA LYS A 52 9.51 -2.25 5.89
C LYS A 52 8.98 -2.06 7.32
N ASP A 53 7.83 -1.39 7.43
CA ASP A 53 7.19 -1.13 8.71
C ASP A 53 6.81 -2.42 9.45
N TYR A 54 6.31 -3.44 8.74
CA TYR A 54 6.00 -4.73 9.35
C TYR A 54 7.24 -5.41 9.92
N VAL A 55 8.35 -5.43 9.18
CA VAL A 55 9.59 -6.04 9.67
C VAL A 55 10.17 -5.24 10.85
N GLU A 56 10.10 -3.91 10.81
CA GLU A 56 10.50 -3.06 11.93
C GLU A 56 9.63 -3.34 13.18
N ILE A 57 8.31 -3.46 13.04
CA ILE A 57 7.40 -3.83 14.14
C ILE A 57 7.78 -5.19 14.75
N GLN A 58 8.11 -6.18 13.92
CA GLN A 58 8.50 -7.51 14.42
C GLN A 58 9.89 -7.50 15.09
N SER A 59 10.77 -6.58 14.71
CA SER A 59 12.17 -6.53 15.17
C SER A 59 12.39 -5.61 16.37
N GLU A 60 11.62 -4.52 16.49
CA GLU A 60 11.77 -3.54 17.54
C GLU A 60 11.08 -3.95 18.85
N LYS A 61 11.82 -3.92 19.97
CA LYS A 61 11.28 -4.25 21.30
C LYS A 61 10.24 -3.25 21.83
N GLY A 62 10.07 -2.09 21.19
CA GLY A 62 9.30 -0.95 21.72
C GLY A 62 7.98 -0.63 21.00
N VAL A 63 7.83 -1.03 19.74
CA VAL A 63 6.59 -0.82 18.98
C VAL A 63 5.83 -2.14 18.96
N LYS A 64 4.69 -2.18 19.64
CA LYS A 64 3.79 -3.35 19.66
C LYS A 64 2.44 -2.91 19.13
N THR A 65 1.81 -3.81 18.37
CA THR A 65 0.45 -3.62 17.86
C THR A 65 -0.21 -4.98 17.73
N ASP A 66 -1.53 -5.00 17.86
CA ASP A 66 -2.35 -6.19 17.59
C ASP A 66 -2.71 -6.31 16.11
N LEU A 67 -2.36 -5.32 15.29
CA LEU A 67 -2.59 -5.31 13.84
C LEU A 67 -1.72 -6.37 13.15
N GLY A 68 -2.37 -7.35 12.52
CA GLY A 68 -1.70 -8.34 11.68
C GLY A 68 -1.28 -7.79 10.33
N ALA A 69 -0.53 -8.58 9.56
CA ALA A 69 -0.11 -8.19 8.21
C ALA A 69 -1.31 -7.87 7.27
N GLY A 70 -2.42 -8.61 7.42
CA GLY A 70 -3.65 -8.36 6.68
C GLY A 70 -4.31 -7.03 7.05
N ASP A 71 -4.38 -6.72 8.35
CA ASP A 71 -4.92 -5.44 8.84
C ASP A 71 -4.08 -4.26 8.36
N LEU A 72 -2.75 -4.40 8.42
CA LEU A 72 -1.83 -3.40 7.90
C LEU A 72 -2.03 -3.20 6.39
N ALA A 73 -2.14 -4.27 5.60
CA ALA A 73 -2.34 -4.16 4.15
C ALA A 73 -3.65 -3.45 3.80
N TYR A 74 -4.70 -3.81 4.51
CA TYR A 74 -6.01 -3.18 4.40
C TYR A 74 -5.93 -1.68 4.74
N LEU A 75 -5.38 -1.31 5.89
CA LEU A 75 -5.31 0.07 6.36
C LEU A 75 -4.38 0.94 5.48
N TYR A 76 -3.22 0.40 5.08
CA TYR A 76 -2.31 1.08 4.15
C TYR A 76 -3.01 1.39 2.82
N THR A 77 -3.78 0.44 2.29
CA THR A 77 -4.54 0.63 1.05
C THR A 77 -5.56 1.75 1.20
N VAL A 78 -6.32 1.76 2.31
CA VAL A 78 -7.28 2.82 2.58
C VAL A 78 -6.59 4.18 2.70
N ILE A 79 -5.54 4.30 3.51
CA ILE A 79 -4.87 5.58 3.74
C ILE A 79 -4.19 6.09 2.47
N GLU A 80 -3.54 5.21 1.71
CA GLU A 80 -2.88 5.61 0.48
C GLU A 80 -3.93 6.07 -0.55
N PHE A 81 -5.02 5.33 -0.74
CA PHE A 81 -5.95 5.64 -1.83
C PHE A 81 -7.19 6.43 -1.41
N SER A 82 -7.18 7.05 -0.23
CA SER A 82 -8.22 7.99 0.21
C SER A 82 -7.66 9.29 0.79
N ASP A 83 -8.52 10.29 0.92
CA ASP A 83 -8.21 11.63 1.41
C ASP A 83 -8.75 11.78 2.85
N ILE A 84 -8.20 10.98 3.77
CA ILE A 84 -8.60 10.98 5.19
C ILE A 84 -7.47 11.40 6.14
N CYS A 85 -6.22 11.10 5.80
CA CYS A 85 -5.05 11.52 6.57
C CYS A 85 -3.75 11.33 5.78
N ASP A 86 -2.71 12.05 6.19
CA ASP A 86 -1.35 11.80 5.73
C ASP A 86 -0.66 10.78 6.64
N MET A 87 0.04 9.81 6.05
CA MET A 87 0.81 8.82 6.80
C MET A 87 1.98 9.49 7.58
N PRO A 88 2.08 9.28 8.91
CA PRO A 88 3.17 9.82 9.71
C PRO A 88 4.55 9.30 9.28
N LYS A 89 5.61 10.03 9.64
CA LYS A 89 6.98 9.65 9.28
C LYS A 89 7.61 8.59 10.19
N THR A 90 7.22 8.55 11.46
CA THR A 90 7.82 7.65 12.47
C THR A 90 6.93 6.43 12.69
N LEU A 91 7.52 5.25 12.84
CA LEU A 91 6.81 3.98 13.00
C LEU A 91 5.80 4.01 14.16
N THR A 92 6.23 4.48 15.34
CA THR A 92 5.35 4.62 16.52
C THR A 92 4.11 5.46 16.24
N SER A 93 4.26 6.55 15.49
CA SER A 93 3.13 7.44 15.17
C SER A 93 2.23 6.83 14.10
N LYS A 94 2.82 6.12 13.11
CA LYS A 94 2.05 5.37 12.11
C LYS A 94 1.20 4.31 12.78
N VAL A 95 1.77 3.46 13.65
CA VAL A 95 1.04 2.41 14.35
C VAL A 95 -0.11 2.97 15.17
N LYS A 96 0.13 4.02 15.97
CA LYS A 96 -0.95 4.68 16.73
C LYS A 96 -2.07 5.22 15.83
N MET A 97 -1.72 5.81 14.70
CA MET A 97 -2.71 6.30 13.74
C MET A 97 -3.48 5.12 13.12
N LEU A 98 -2.79 4.07 12.68
CA LEU A 98 -3.39 2.88 12.08
C LEU A 98 -4.37 2.20 13.05
N GLU A 99 -4.01 2.09 14.33
CA GLU A 99 -4.89 1.55 15.38
C GLU A 99 -6.13 2.42 15.60
N GLU A 100 -6.02 3.75 15.47
CA GLU A 100 -7.17 4.63 15.59
C GLU A 100 -8.08 4.55 14.36
N VAL A 101 -7.49 4.51 13.17
CA VAL A 101 -8.20 4.29 11.91
C VAL A 101 -8.93 2.94 11.95
N ALA A 102 -8.29 1.87 12.43
CA ALA A 102 -8.87 0.53 12.50
C ALA A 102 -10.15 0.45 13.34
N LYS A 103 -10.33 1.34 14.34
CA LYS A 103 -11.53 1.39 15.18
C LYS A 103 -12.70 2.11 14.50
N SER A 104 -12.46 2.85 13.42
CA SER A 104 -13.48 3.66 12.77
C SER A 104 -14.37 2.82 11.87
N GLU A 105 -15.69 2.93 12.08
CA GLU A 105 -16.72 2.26 11.28
C GLU A 105 -16.70 2.71 9.80
N HIS A 106 -16.14 3.88 9.52
CA HIS A 106 -16.08 4.43 8.16
C HIS A 106 -15.05 3.74 7.26
N ILE A 107 -14.03 3.10 7.83
CA ILE A 107 -12.94 2.52 7.04
C ILE A 107 -13.42 1.40 6.14
N ARG A 108 -14.39 0.62 6.63
CA ARG A 108 -15.06 -0.40 5.82
C ARG A 108 -15.75 0.21 4.61
N THR A 109 -16.53 1.26 4.80
CA THR A 109 -17.23 1.95 3.71
C THR A 109 -16.24 2.53 2.69
N ILE A 110 -15.11 3.08 3.13
CA ILE A 110 -14.08 3.60 2.23
C ILE A 110 -13.48 2.46 1.41
N HIS A 111 -13.07 1.38 2.07
CA HIS A 111 -12.47 0.24 1.40
C HIS A 111 -13.43 -0.39 0.37
N ASP A 112 -14.68 -0.62 0.76
CA ASP A 112 -15.70 -1.24 -0.08
C ASP A 112 -16.12 -0.35 -1.27
N SER A 113 -15.72 0.93 -1.26
CA SER A 113 -15.92 1.86 -2.37
C SER A 113 -14.83 1.78 -3.44
N PHE A 114 -13.71 1.09 -3.19
CA PHE A 114 -12.66 0.93 -4.19
C PHE A 114 -13.08 -0.07 -5.28
N PRO A 115 -12.77 0.21 -6.56
CA PRO A 115 -12.99 -0.77 -7.63
C PRO A 115 -12.20 -2.06 -7.40
N GLU A 116 -12.83 -3.20 -7.62
CA GLU A 116 -12.24 -4.53 -7.45
C GLU A 116 -10.96 -4.70 -8.29
N GLU A 117 -10.94 -4.16 -9.52
CA GLU A 117 -9.74 -4.17 -10.38
C GLU A 117 -8.56 -3.40 -9.79
N SER A 118 -8.81 -2.36 -9.01
CA SER A 118 -7.76 -1.59 -8.33
C SER A 118 -7.24 -2.33 -7.10
N LEU A 119 -8.13 -2.94 -6.32
CA LEU A 119 -7.76 -3.79 -5.18
C LEU A 119 -6.92 -4.99 -5.63
N LYS A 120 -7.28 -5.61 -6.77
CA LYS A 120 -6.50 -6.71 -7.35
C LYS A 120 -5.05 -6.34 -7.65
N LYS A 121 -4.76 -5.10 -8.03
CA LYS A 121 -3.36 -4.64 -8.23
C LYS A 121 -2.55 -4.66 -6.93
N VAL A 122 -3.19 -4.39 -5.80
CA VAL A 122 -2.55 -4.48 -4.49
C VAL A 122 -2.26 -5.93 -4.14
N GLU A 123 -3.22 -6.82 -4.36
CA GLU A 123 -3.05 -8.27 -4.17
C GLU A 123 -1.92 -8.83 -5.05
N ASP A 124 -1.92 -8.49 -6.34
CA ASP A 124 -0.88 -8.91 -7.28
C ASP A 124 0.51 -8.40 -6.86
N ALA A 125 0.61 -7.16 -6.40
CA ALA A 125 1.87 -6.58 -5.92
C ALA A 125 2.34 -7.24 -4.61
N ALA A 126 1.42 -7.52 -3.68
CA ALA A 126 1.73 -8.22 -2.43
C ALA A 126 2.21 -9.65 -2.70
N ASN A 127 1.52 -10.38 -3.58
CA ASN A 127 1.90 -11.73 -3.98
C ASN A 127 3.27 -11.76 -4.68
N GLY A 128 3.50 -10.84 -5.62
CA GLY A 128 4.80 -10.71 -6.29
C GLY A 128 5.95 -10.47 -5.32
N PHE A 129 5.69 -9.75 -4.22
CA PHE A 129 6.68 -9.52 -3.18
C PHE A 129 6.91 -10.76 -2.30
N VAL A 130 5.84 -11.47 -1.89
CA VAL A 130 5.95 -12.73 -1.15
C VAL A 130 6.73 -13.78 -1.96
N ASP A 131 6.47 -13.88 -3.25
CA ASP A 131 7.21 -14.76 -4.16
C ASP A 131 8.69 -14.40 -4.24
N PHE A 132 9.01 -13.10 -4.27
CA PHE A 132 10.38 -12.62 -4.27
C PHE A 132 11.11 -12.98 -2.97
N ILE A 133 10.48 -12.75 -1.82
CA ILE A 133 11.03 -13.15 -0.52
C ILE A 133 11.24 -14.66 -0.47
N SER A 134 10.25 -15.45 -0.87
CA SER A 134 10.31 -16.91 -0.80
C SER A 134 11.47 -17.46 -1.63
N ARG A 135 11.64 -16.96 -2.87
CA ARG A 135 12.78 -17.32 -3.73
C ARG A 135 14.13 -16.84 -3.20
N ALA A 136 14.15 -15.76 -2.42
CA ALA A 136 15.35 -15.27 -1.77
C ALA A 136 15.70 -16.11 -0.52
N ALA A 137 14.71 -16.52 0.26
CA ALA A 137 14.85 -17.33 1.46
C ALA A 137 15.27 -18.77 1.15
N ASP A 138 14.73 -19.37 0.07
CA ASP A 138 15.15 -20.70 -0.40
C ASP A 138 16.64 -20.76 -0.80
N LYS A 139 17.29 -19.60 -1.01
CA LYS A 139 18.73 -19.50 -1.26
C LYS A 139 19.57 -19.26 0.00
N ASN A 140 18.98 -18.82 1.12
CA ASN A 140 19.67 -18.39 2.35
C ASN A 140 18.83 -18.71 3.61
N ALA A 141 18.62 -20.00 3.91
CA ALA A 141 17.69 -20.46 4.95
C ALA A 141 17.97 -19.95 6.40
N ASP A 142 19.16 -19.41 6.70
CA ASP A 142 19.55 -19.06 8.08
C ASP A 142 19.55 -17.55 8.41
N LYS A 143 19.12 -16.64 7.52
CA LYS A 143 19.23 -15.17 7.72
C LYS A 143 18.02 -14.32 7.32
N ILE A 144 16.82 -14.89 7.40
CA ILE A 144 15.61 -14.36 6.75
C ILE A 144 15.27 -12.90 7.14
N ASN A 145 15.37 -12.50 8.41
CA ASN A 145 14.96 -11.14 8.81
C ASN A 145 15.92 -10.03 8.35
N GLU A 146 17.25 -10.23 8.46
CA GLU A 146 18.23 -9.22 8.01
C GLU A 146 18.32 -9.14 6.48
N ASP A 147 18.22 -10.27 5.79
CA ASP A 147 18.26 -10.32 4.32
C ASP A 147 17.02 -9.68 3.68
N ILE A 148 15.83 -9.80 4.29
CA ILE A 148 14.60 -9.13 3.82
C ILE A 148 14.74 -7.61 3.97
N LEU A 149 15.13 -7.14 5.16
CA LEU A 149 15.35 -5.70 5.42
C LEU A 149 16.37 -5.11 4.44
N LYS A 150 17.51 -5.78 4.27
CA LYS A 150 18.57 -5.33 3.36
C LYS A 150 18.12 -5.29 1.91
N LYS A 151 17.32 -6.27 1.44
CA LYS A 151 16.75 -6.25 0.08
C LYS A 151 15.68 -5.19 -0.12
N VAL A 152 14.85 -4.94 0.90
CA VAL A 152 13.89 -3.84 0.86
C VAL A 152 14.64 -2.50 0.78
N GLU A 153 15.75 -2.35 1.51
CA GLU A 153 16.62 -1.17 1.42
C GLU A 153 17.29 -1.03 0.05
N GLU A 154 17.86 -2.09 -0.52
CA GLU A 154 18.45 -2.09 -1.87
C GLU A 154 17.44 -1.62 -2.93
N LEU A 155 16.18 -2.09 -2.85
CA LEU A 155 15.09 -1.69 -3.75
C LEU A 155 14.57 -0.26 -3.53
N THR A 156 14.97 0.41 -2.44
CA THR A 156 14.66 1.83 -2.20
C THR A 156 15.81 2.77 -2.59
N GLN A 157 17.00 2.23 -2.84
CA GLN A 157 18.16 3.01 -3.26
C GLN A 157 18.29 3.12 -4.79
N GLU A 158 17.71 2.20 -5.57
CA GLU A 158 17.71 2.28 -7.04
C GLU A 158 16.83 3.40 -7.61
N ASP A 159 16.00 4.06 -6.78
CA ASP A 159 15.16 5.21 -7.17
C ASP A 159 15.81 6.58 -6.84
N ARG A 160 17.14 6.66 -6.63
CA ARG A 160 17.89 7.92 -6.42
C ARG A 160 18.71 8.38 -7.62
#